data_AF-A0AAV7BD64-F1
#
_entry.id   AF-A0AAV7BD64-F1
#
_cell.length_a   1.000
_cell.length_b   1.000
_cell.length_c   1.000
_cell.angle_alpha   90.00
_cell.angle_beta   90.00
_cell.angle_gamma   90.00
#
_symmetry.space_group_name_H-M   'P 1'
#
loop_
_entity.id
_entity.type
_entity.pdbx_description
1 polymer ?
#
loop_
_entity_poly.entity_id
_entity_poly.type
_entity_poly.pdbx_seq_one_letter_code
_entity_poly.pdbx_strand_id
1 'polypeptide(L)'
;MIMMDYVVHNHNALCHTDEYEKYCTEVANTPAWGGQLELRALSHILQTPIEVIQADTSPIIIGEEYSSTPITVIYMRHAYGLGEHYNSVEPLIVTPAE
;
A
#
# COMPACT_ATOMS: atom_id res chain seq x y z
N MET A 1 -5.69 -3.30 16.07
CA MET A 1 -6.96 -2.54 16.17
C MET A 1 -7.28 -1.80 14.88
N ILE A 2 -6.32 -1.11 14.25
CA ILE A 2 -6.53 -0.37 12.99
C ILE A 2 -6.96 -1.25 11.80
N MET A 3 -6.37 -2.43 11.64
CA MET A 3 -6.75 -3.36 10.56
C MET A 3 -8.16 -3.98 10.79
N MET A 4 -8.56 -4.12 12.06
CA MET A 4 -9.88 -4.61 12.47
C MET A 4 -10.97 -3.60 12.09
N ASP A 5 -10.78 -2.32 12.42
CA ASP A 5 -11.77 -1.28 12.11
C ASP A 5 -11.97 -1.14 10.59
N TYR A 6 -10.90 -1.22 9.79
CA TYR A 6 -11.03 -1.10 8.33
C TYR A 6 -11.74 -2.30 7.68
N VAL A 7 -11.39 -3.52 8.10
CA VAL A 7 -12.00 -4.76 7.59
C VAL A 7 -13.47 -4.85 7.99
N VAL A 8 -13.84 -4.36 9.18
CA VAL A 8 -15.23 -4.35 9.67
C VAL A 8 -16.09 -3.26 9.01
N HIS A 9 -15.51 -2.10 8.65
CA HIS A 9 -16.26 -0.98 8.05
C HIS A 9 -16.41 -1.08 6.51
N ASN A 10 -15.58 -1.85 5.81
CA ASN A 10 -15.76 -2.15 4.37
C ASN A 10 -16.57 -3.44 4.22
N HIS A 11 -17.88 -3.29 4.09
CA HIS A 11 -18.85 -4.37 3.96
C HIS A 11 -18.37 -5.50 3.01
N ASN A 12 -18.13 -6.69 3.59
CA ASN A 12 -18.20 -8.02 2.96
C ASN A 12 -16.91 -8.73 2.45
N ALA A 13 -15.71 -8.48 2.99
CA ALA A 13 -14.52 -9.28 2.59
C ALA A 13 -13.99 -10.27 3.65
N LEU A 14 -14.16 -10.00 4.95
CA LEU A 14 -13.79 -10.94 6.03
C LEU A 14 -14.85 -10.80 7.14
N CYS A 15 -15.96 -11.54 7.01
CA CYS A 15 -17.13 -11.40 7.87
C CYS A 15 -17.01 -12.23 9.18
N HIS A 16 -15.95 -13.02 9.32
CA HIS A 16 -15.73 -13.88 10.48
C HIS A 16 -14.38 -13.56 11.14
N THR A 17 -14.36 -13.41 12.47
CA THR A 17 -13.14 -13.18 13.27
C THR A 17 -12.03 -14.18 12.90
N ASP A 18 -12.40 -15.43 12.62
CA ASP A 18 -11.50 -16.50 12.22
C ASP A 18 -10.80 -16.24 10.87
N GLU A 19 -11.48 -15.62 9.91
CA GLU A 19 -10.89 -15.27 8.60
C GLU A 19 -9.89 -14.11 8.74
N TYR A 20 -10.19 -13.14 9.59
CA TYR A 20 -9.28 -12.06 9.92
C TYR A 20 -8.02 -12.56 10.64
N GLU A 21 -8.18 -13.38 11.68
CA GLU A 21 -7.05 -13.95 12.42
C GLU A 21 -6.17 -14.81 11.51
N LYS A 22 -6.79 -15.58 10.61
CA LYS A 22 -6.08 -16.34 9.59
C LYS A 22 -5.31 -15.40 8.65
N TYR A 23 -5.93 -14.35 8.14
CA TYR A 23 -5.27 -13.39 7.27
C TYR A 23 -4.06 -12.71 7.94
N CYS A 24 -4.23 -12.22 9.18
CA CYS A 24 -3.13 -11.64 9.94
C CYS A 24 -2.02 -12.66 10.19
N THR A 25 -2.36 -13.92 10.45
CA THR A 25 -1.38 -15.00 10.61
C THR A 25 -0.62 -15.26 9.32
N GLU A 26 -1.30 -15.26 8.17
CA GLU A 26 -0.68 -15.43 6.86
C GLU A 26 0.28 -14.28 6.53
N VAL A 27 -0.17 -13.02 6.69
CA VAL A 27 0.67 -11.84 6.46
C VAL A 27 1.89 -11.81 7.38
N ALA A 28 1.73 -12.20 8.64
CA ALA A 28 2.83 -12.17 9.61
C ALA A 28 3.85 -13.30 9.44
N ASN A 29 3.40 -14.49 9.01
CA ASN A 29 4.21 -15.71 9.09
C ASN A 29 4.57 -16.31 7.72
N THR A 30 4.17 -15.70 6.61
CA THR A 30 4.44 -16.20 5.26
C THR A 30 5.04 -15.12 4.38
N PRO A 31 5.70 -15.47 3.26
CA PRO A 31 6.16 -14.50 2.27
C PRO A 31 5.03 -14.03 1.34
N ALA A 32 3.79 -13.98 1.83
CA ALA A 32 2.67 -13.44 1.06
C ALA A 32 2.93 -11.96 0.73
N TRP A 33 2.61 -11.57 -0.50
CA TRP A 33 2.84 -10.21 -0.97
C TRP A 33 1.70 -9.32 -0.49
N GLY A 34 2.04 -8.17 0.07
CA GLY A 34 1.06 -7.15 0.46
C GLY A 34 0.50 -6.39 -0.73
N GLY A 35 -0.71 -5.85 -0.58
CA GLY A 35 -1.40 -5.08 -1.61
C GLY A 35 -2.06 -3.83 -1.07
N GLN A 36 -3.19 -3.44 -1.68
CA GLN A 36 -3.91 -2.22 -1.34
C GLN A 36 -4.40 -2.19 0.11
N LEU A 37 -4.78 -3.34 0.67
CA LEU A 37 -5.23 -3.46 2.06
C LEU A 37 -4.11 -3.07 3.04
N GLU A 38 -2.90 -3.58 2.80
CA GLU A 38 -1.72 -3.29 3.63
C GLU A 38 -1.31 -1.84 3.48
N LEU A 39 -1.28 -1.31 2.25
CA LEU A 39 -0.98 0.11 2.00
C LEU A 39 -1.98 1.03 2.70
N ARG A 40 -3.27 0.67 2.71
CA ARG A 40 -4.30 1.43 3.43
C ARG A 40 -4.12 1.37 4.93
N ALA A 41 -3.83 0.20 5.48
CA ALA A 41 -3.54 0.04 6.91
C ALA A 41 -2.30 0.85 7.32
N LEU A 42 -1.23 0.81 6.52
CA LEU A 42 -0.01 1.59 6.73
C LEU A 42 -0.27 3.09 6.66
N SER A 43 -0.99 3.57 5.64
CA SER A 43 -1.38 4.97 5.51
C SER A 43 -2.13 5.46 6.75
N HIS A 44 -3.04 4.64 7.29
CA HIS A 44 -3.77 4.98 8.51
C HIS A 44 -2.89 4.99 9.76
N ILE A 45 -1.98 4.03 9.93
CA ILE A 45 -1.05 3.99 11.07
C ILE A 45 -0.10 5.20 11.03
N LEU A 46 0.38 5.55 9.83
CA LEU A 46 1.33 6.64 9.62
C LEU A 46 0.64 8.01 9.50
N GLN A 47 -0.70 8.06 9.44
CA GLN A 47 -1.49 9.26 9.17
C GLN A 47 -0.94 10.05 7.97
N THR A 48 -0.55 9.32 6.92
CA THR A 48 0.17 9.87 5.76
C THR A 48 -0.35 9.26 4.46
N PRO A 49 -0.61 10.05 3.41
CA PRO A 49 -1.03 9.49 2.13
C PRO A 49 0.09 8.64 1.52
N ILE A 50 -0.28 7.60 0.78
CA ILE A 50 0.64 6.83 -0.04
C ILE A 50 0.23 7.02 -1.50
N GLU A 51 1.13 7.58 -2.31
CA GLU A 51 0.96 7.73 -3.75
C GLU A 51 1.58 6.52 -4.45
N VAL A 52 0.77 5.76 -5.17
CA VAL A 52 1.19 4.61 -5.96
C VAL A 52 1.25 5.00 -7.43
N ILE A 53 2.46 5.13 -7.96
CA ILE A 53 2.71 5.33 -9.37
C ILE A 53 2.68 3.96 -10.06
N GLN A 54 2.00 3.86 -11.20
CA GLN A 54 1.89 2.63 -11.98
C GLN A 54 1.92 2.94 -13.47
N ALA A 55 2.24 1.93 -14.28
CA ALA A 55 2.27 2.09 -15.73
C ALA A 55 0.86 2.37 -16.30
N ASP A 56 0.82 3.12 -17.41
CA ASP A 56 -0.34 3.30 -18.30
C ASP A 56 -1.60 3.92 -17.67
N THR A 57 -1.55 4.37 -16.42
CA THR A 57 -2.67 4.97 -15.70
C THR A 57 -2.21 6.06 -14.72
N SER A 58 -3.15 6.89 -14.26
CA SER A 58 -2.86 7.91 -13.26
C SER A 58 -2.42 7.29 -11.92
N PRO A 59 -1.58 7.98 -11.14
CA PRO A 59 -1.26 7.55 -9.78
C PRO A 59 -2.52 7.38 -8.93
N ILE A 60 -2.49 6.38 -8.04
CA ILE A 60 -3.54 6.15 -7.05
C ILE A 60 -3.07 6.73 -5.72
N ILE A 61 -3.92 7.53 -5.07
CA ILE A 61 -3.65 8.05 -3.73
C ILE A 61 -4.45 7.24 -2.71
N ILE A 62 -3.75 6.64 -1.75
CA ILE A 62 -4.33 5.92 -0.63
C ILE A 62 -4.17 6.80 0.62
N GLY A 63 -5.26 7.06 1.34
CA GLY A 63 -5.19 7.94 2.52
C GLY A 63 -5.41 9.41 2.21
N GLU A 64 -6.26 9.73 1.23
CA GLU A 64 -6.59 11.12 0.84
C GLU A 64 -7.16 11.97 1.99
N GLU A 65 -7.64 11.34 3.07
CA GLU A 65 -8.05 12.04 4.29
C GLU A 65 -6.89 12.71 5.06
N TYR A 66 -5.64 12.37 4.74
CA TYR A 66 -4.45 12.93 5.36
C TYR A 66 -3.84 14.03 4.49
N SER A 67 -3.29 15.06 5.12
CA SER A 67 -2.77 16.24 4.44
C SER A 67 -1.24 16.37 4.49
N SER A 68 -0.52 15.35 4.96
CA SER A 68 0.94 15.34 4.96
C SER A 68 1.51 15.06 3.57
N THR A 69 2.81 15.30 3.39
CA THR A 69 3.51 14.95 2.15
C THR A 69 3.40 13.44 1.91
N PRO A 70 2.90 12.99 0.74
CA PRO A 70 2.74 11.58 0.46
C PRO A 70 4.06 10.81 0.47
N ILE A 71 3.99 9.54 0.89
CA ILE A 71 5.03 8.55 0.61
C ILE A 71 4.76 8.00 -0.80
N THR A 72 5.69 8.21 -1.72
CA THR A 72 5.56 7.70 -3.09
C THR A 72 6.20 6.33 -3.23
N VAL A 73 5.49 5.40 -3.88
CA VAL A 73 5.98 4.08 -4.28
C VAL A 73 5.63 3.83 -5.74
N ILE A 74 6.39 2.99 -6.42
CA ILE A 74 6.08 2.57 -7.80
C ILE A 74 5.67 1.10 -7.82
N TYR A 75 4.50 0.82 -8.38
CA TYR A 75 3.99 -0.51 -8.65
C TYR A 75 4.38 -0.96 -10.06
N MET A 76 5.12 -2.06 -10.13
CA MET A 76 5.66 -2.62 -11.36
C MET A 76 5.09 -4.00 -11.59
N ARG A 77 4.20 -4.14 -12.58
CA ARG A 77 3.58 -5.42 -12.92
C ARG A 77 4.48 -6.34 -13.77
N HIS A 78 5.30 -5.74 -14.63
CA HIS A 78 6.02 -6.44 -15.70
C HIS A 78 7.51 -6.14 -15.76
N ALA A 79 8.05 -5.35 -14.82
CA ALA A 79 9.47 -4.94 -14.86
C ALA A 79 10.44 -6.11 -14.57
N TYR A 80 9.97 -7.11 -13.82
CA TYR A 80 10.75 -8.30 -13.48
C TYR A 80 10.00 -9.56 -13.88
N GLY A 81 10.73 -10.62 -14.25
CA GLY A 81 10.15 -11.94 -14.54
C GLY A 81 9.44 -12.61 -13.34
N LEU A 82 9.51 -11.98 -12.16
CA LEU A 82 8.88 -12.41 -10.91
C LEU A 82 7.47 -11.83 -10.69
N GLY A 83 6.99 -10.93 -11.56
CA GLY A 83 5.66 -10.36 -11.48
C GLY A 83 5.59 -9.03 -10.74
N GLU A 84 4.53 -8.86 -9.94
CA GLU A 84 4.02 -7.57 -9.45
C GLU A 84 4.76 -7.07 -8.20
N HIS A 85 5.56 -6.00 -8.29
CA HIS A 85 6.40 -5.55 -7.18
C HIS A 85 6.29 -4.05 -6.89
N TYR A 86 6.51 -3.65 -5.63
CA TYR A 86 6.60 -2.25 -5.21
C TYR A 86 8.06 -1.85 -4.95
N ASN A 87 8.51 -0.74 -5.54
CA ASN A 87 9.81 -0.15 -5.22
C ASN A 87 9.65 1.21 -4.54
N SER A 88 10.61 1.54 -3.67
CA SER A 88 10.79 2.92 -3.20
C SER A 88 11.31 3.79 -4.32
N VAL A 89 11.04 5.09 -4.22
CA VAL A 89 11.58 6.11 -5.14
C VAL A 89 12.29 7.20 -4.35
N GLU A 90 13.22 7.89 -5.01
CA GLU A 90 13.83 9.09 -4.49
C GLU A 90 13.61 10.25 -5.46
N PRO A 91 13.39 11.48 -4.97
CA PRO A 91 13.29 12.65 -5.82
C PRO A 91 14.57 12.84 -6.64
N LEU A 92 14.42 13.10 -7.94
CA LEU A 92 15.55 13.47 -8.77
C LEU A 92 16.02 14.89 -8.41
N ILE A 93 17.17 14.99 -7.74
CA ILE A 93 17.82 16.27 -7.46
C ILE A 93 18.56 16.68 -8.74
N VAL A 94 17.96 17.56 -9.55
CA VAL A 94 18.64 18.14 -10.70
C VAL A 94 19.54 19.27 -10.22
N THR A 95 20.84 19.02 -10.13
CA THR A 95 21.82 20.11 -10.00
C THR A 95 21.88 20.88 -11.32
N PRO A 96 21.75 22.22 -11.33
CA PRO A 96 21.93 23.01 -12.54
C PRO A 96 23.33 22.74 -13.11
N ALA A 97 23.42 22.52 -14.42
CA ALA A 97 24.70 22.49 -15.11
C ALA A 97 25.35 23.88 -15.01
N GLU A 98 26.63 23.92 -14.63
CA GLU A 98 27.48 25.13 -14.67
C GLU A 98 27.64 25.69 -16.08
#